data_AF-A0A9P6ANN9-F1
#
_entry.id   AF-A0A9P6ANN9-F1
#
_cell.length_a   1.000
_cell.length_b   1.000
_cell.length_c   1.000
_cell.angle_alpha   90.00
_cell.angle_beta   90.00
_cell.angle_gamma   90.00
#
_symmetry.space_group_name_H-M   'P 1'
#
loop_
_entity.id
_entity.type
_entity.pdbx_description
1 polymer ?
#
loop_
_entity_poly.entity_id
_entity_poly.type
_entity_poly.pdbx_seq_one_letter_code
_entity_poly.pdbx_strand_id
1 'polypeptide(L)'
;MDDRTSDASVVTDCRADFRTRVLKRNVTGDSARFCDVCHILPHSKGDDYILNVIHYRGGMDYRDDIQATDDPRNGFLLNLLLHRRLGDGVSAFLKTPNFALTVDNIPSTPAKTSQRGDSNKSLHTPPLR
;
A
#
# COMPACT_ATOMS: atom_id res chain seq x y z
N MET A 1 -18.42 -24.18 32.12
CA MET A 1 -17.80 -22.85 32.36
C MET A 1 -17.02 -22.58 31.11
N ASP A 2 -17.54 -21.69 30.28
CA ASP A 2 -17.06 -21.52 28.92
C ASP A 2 -15.99 -20.45 28.96
N ASP A 3 -14.75 -20.89 28.85
CA ASP A 3 -13.56 -20.04 28.86
C ASP A 3 -13.45 -19.33 27.50
N ARG A 4 -14.35 -18.36 27.28
CA ARG A 4 -14.23 -17.40 26.18
C ARG A 4 -13.14 -16.41 26.57
N THR A 5 -11.89 -16.74 26.23
CA THR A 5 -10.81 -15.76 26.13
C THR A 5 -11.22 -14.71 25.11
N SER A 6 -11.68 -13.56 25.60
CA SER A 6 -11.83 -12.35 24.81
C SER A 6 -10.45 -11.95 24.32
N ASP A 7 -10.21 -12.10 23.02
CA ASP A 7 -9.05 -11.56 22.32
C ASP A 7 -9.17 -10.02 22.32
N ALA A 8 -8.89 -9.44 23.48
CA ALA A 8 -8.74 -8.01 23.64
C ALA A 8 -7.46 -7.65 22.89
N SER A 9 -7.64 -7.14 21.67
CA SER A 9 -6.53 -6.80 20.77
C SER A 9 -5.53 -5.94 21.53
N VAL A 10 -4.39 -6.54 21.86
CA VAL A 10 -3.27 -5.83 22.48
C VAL A 10 -2.96 -4.68 21.54
N VAL A 11 -3.14 -3.45 22.02
CA VAL A 11 -2.69 -2.26 21.31
C VAL A 11 -1.17 -2.32 21.37
N THR A 12 -0.57 -2.97 20.38
CA THR A 12 0.87 -2.97 20.17
C THR A 12 1.25 -1.62 19.59
N ASP A 13 2.36 -1.03 20.04
CA ASP A 13 2.87 0.25 19.54
C ASP A 13 3.00 0.28 18.00
N CYS A 14 3.21 -0.88 17.38
CA CYS A 14 3.24 -1.08 15.93
C CYS A 14 1.97 -0.59 15.19
N ARG A 15 0.80 -0.68 15.83
CA ARG A 15 -0.51 -0.41 15.21
C ARG A 15 -0.81 1.09 15.13
N ALA A 16 -0.37 1.89 16.10
CA ALA A 16 -0.47 3.35 16.06
C ALA A 16 0.47 3.95 15.00
N ASP A 17 1.68 3.39 14.89
CA ASP A 17 2.63 3.73 13.84
C ASP A 17 2.10 3.38 12.46
N PHE A 18 1.39 2.25 12.32
CA PHE A 18 0.79 1.85 11.04
C PHE A 18 -0.25 2.87 10.54
N ARG A 19 -1.23 3.25 11.38
CA ARG A 19 -2.25 4.23 10.98
C ARG A 19 -1.64 5.55 10.55
N THR A 20 -0.66 6.04 11.29
CA THR A 20 0.06 7.28 10.98
C THR A 20 0.82 7.19 9.66
N ARG A 21 1.51 6.07 9.42
CA ARG A 21 2.23 5.82 8.16
C ARG A 21 1.29 5.72 6.95
N VAL A 22 0.12 5.11 7.12
CA VAL A 22 -0.91 5.01 6.07
C VAL A 22 -1.52 6.38 5.77
N LEU A 23 -1.83 7.19 6.79
CA LEU A 23 -2.33 8.56 6.64
C LEU A 23 -1.33 9.45 5.92
N LYS A 24 -0.04 9.34 6.22
CA LYS A 24 1.02 10.12 5.55
C LYS A 24 1.14 9.77 4.05
N ARG A 25 0.89 8.51 3.68
CA ARG A 25 0.96 8.04 2.29
C ARG A 25 -0.27 8.42 1.48
N ASN A 26 -1.45 8.28 2.08
CA ASN A 26 -2.72 8.58 1.42
C ASN A 26 -3.08 10.03 1.70
N VAL A 27 -2.81 10.93 0.75
CA VAL A 27 -3.22 12.34 0.81
C VAL A 27 -4.74 12.38 0.85
N THR A 28 -5.27 12.40 2.06
CA THR A 28 -6.70 12.52 2.31
C THR A 28 -6.81 13.74 3.21
N GLY A 29 -7.56 14.75 2.77
CA GLY A 29 -7.84 15.95 3.55
C GLY A 29 -8.67 15.62 4.81
N ASP A 30 -9.52 16.55 5.25
CA ASP A 30 -10.35 16.46 6.47
C ASP A 30 -11.23 15.19 6.63
N SER A 31 -11.29 14.31 5.63
CA SER A 31 -12.06 13.07 5.59
C SER A 31 -11.50 11.92 6.44
N ALA A 32 -10.28 12.00 6.99
CA ALA A 32 -9.69 10.93 7.81
C ALA A 32 -10.48 10.60 9.09
N ARG A 33 -11.33 11.54 9.57
CA ARG A 33 -12.15 11.35 10.78
C ARG A 33 -13.23 10.29 10.62
N PHE A 34 -13.67 10.01 9.40
CA PHE A 34 -14.72 9.03 9.09
C PHE A 34 -14.18 7.75 8.44
N CYS A 35 -12.86 7.55 8.52
CA CYS A 35 -12.17 6.45 7.88
C CYS A 35 -11.41 5.59 8.90
N ASP A 36 -11.46 4.30 8.64
CA ASP A 36 -10.59 3.30 9.24
C ASP A 36 -9.42 3.00 8.33
N VAL A 37 -8.30 2.65 8.95
CA VAL A 37 -7.19 2.04 8.23
C VAL A 37 -7.49 0.55 8.08
N CYS A 38 -7.53 0.11 6.83
CA CYS A 38 -7.84 -1.26 6.45
C CYS A 38 -6.61 -1.89 5.82
N HIS A 39 -6.38 -3.17 6.11
CA HIS A 39 -5.37 -3.95 5.42
C HIS A 39 -5.95 -4.57 4.13
N ILE A 40 -5.18 -4.55 3.04
CA ILE A 40 -5.54 -5.19 1.76
C ILE A 40 -5.44 -6.71 1.91
N LEU A 41 -4.30 -7.18 2.43
CA LEU A 41 -4.09 -8.55 2.86
C LEU A 41 -4.39 -8.65 4.36
N PRO A 42 -5.26 -9.57 4.80
CA PRO A 42 -5.71 -9.61 6.19
C PRO A 42 -4.55 -9.73 7.17
N HIS A 43 -4.45 -8.81 8.12
CA HIS A 43 -3.44 -8.83 9.19
C HIS A 43 -3.45 -10.15 9.98
N SER A 44 -4.64 -10.75 10.17
CA SER A 44 -4.83 -12.01 10.90
C SER A 44 -4.15 -13.23 10.26
N LYS A 45 -3.68 -13.12 9.02
CA LYS A 45 -2.96 -14.21 8.34
C LYS A 45 -1.46 -14.20 8.61
N GLY A 46 -0.92 -13.13 9.20
CA GLY A 46 0.50 -13.00 9.51
C GLY A 46 1.38 -12.72 8.30
N ASP A 47 2.67 -12.48 8.58
CA ASP A 47 3.66 -12.06 7.59
C ASP A 47 3.96 -13.16 6.56
N ASP A 48 4.05 -14.42 7.01
CA ASP A 48 4.33 -15.57 6.14
C ASP A 48 3.30 -15.70 5.01
N TYR A 49 2.02 -15.44 5.31
CA TYR A 49 0.96 -15.45 4.31
C TYR A 49 1.17 -14.35 3.26
N ILE A 50 1.55 -13.15 3.70
CA ILE A 50 1.78 -12.01 2.81
C ILE A 50 2.95 -12.29 1.88
N LEU A 51 4.07 -12.77 2.43
CA LEU A 51 5.24 -13.15 1.65
C LEU A 51 4.88 -14.20 0.59
N ASN A 52 4.15 -15.25 0.98
CA ASN A 52 3.71 -16.29 0.05
C ASN A 52 2.82 -15.74 -1.07
N VAL A 53 1.88 -14.83 -0.76
CA VAL A 53 1.01 -14.20 -1.76
C VAL A 53 1.80 -13.32 -2.73
N ILE A 54 2.80 -12.58 -2.24
CA ILE A 54 3.65 -11.72 -3.07
C ILE A 54 4.53 -12.56 -3.99
N HIS A 55 5.19 -13.59 -3.45
CA HIS A 55 6.00 -14.53 -4.21
C HIS A 55 5.18 -15.22 -5.31
N TYR A 56 3.98 -15.72 -4.96
CA TYR A 56 3.11 -16.39 -5.92
C TYR A 56 2.64 -15.48 -7.06
N ARG A 57 2.43 -14.18 -6.80
CA ARG A 57 1.98 -13.21 -7.81
C ARG A 57 3.09 -12.70 -8.74
N GLY A 58 4.32 -13.23 -8.63
CA GLY A 58 5.43 -12.89 -9.52
C GLY A 58 6.21 -11.64 -9.12
N GLY A 59 6.13 -11.21 -7.86
CA GLY A 59 6.99 -10.15 -7.31
C GLY A 59 8.43 -10.66 -7.14
N MET A 60 9.24 -10.60 -8.20
CA MET A 60 10.67 -10.92 -8.15
C MET A 60 11.58 -9.69 -8.35
N ASP A 61 11.03 -8.47 -8.24
CA ASP A 61 11.84 -7.25 -8.24
C ASP A 61 12.05 -6.80 -6.77
N TYR A 62 12.86 -7.61 -6.06
CA TYR A 62 13.08 -7.71 -4.61
C TYR A 62 13.54 -6.45 -3.85
N ARG A 63 13.52 -5.27 -4.47
CA ARG A 63 14.04 -4.05 -3.84
C ARG A 63 13.01 -3.23 -3.09
N ASP A 64 11.72 -3.57 -3.21
CA ASP A 64 10.63 -2.83 -2.56
C ASP A 64 9.44 -3.76 -2.23
N ASP A 65 9.68 -4.91 -1.60
CA ASP A 65 8.60 -5.84 -1.23
C ASP A 65 8.00 -5.52 0.15
N ILE A 66 6.69 -5.75 0.28
CA ILE A 66 5.94 -5.67 1.54
C ILE A 66 6.36 -6.87 2.39
N GLN A 67 7.16 -6.63 3.44
CA GLN A 67 7.72 -7.70 4.28
C GLN A 67 6.92 -7.95 5.57
N ALA A 68 5.98 -7.09 5.90
CA ALA A 68 5.19 -7.18 7.13
C ALA A 68 3.72 -6.84 6.88
N THR A 69 2.83 -7.41 7.68
CA THR A 69 1.39 -7.12 7.71
C THR A 69 1.12 -5.63 7.88
N ASP A 70 1.89 -4.97 8.74
CA ASP A 70 1.80 -3.54 9.05
C ASP A 70 2.70 -2.66 8.16
N ASP A 71 3.05 -3.13 6.96
CA ASP A 71 3.65 -2.28 5.94
C ASP A 71 2.57 -1.30 5.40
N PRO A 72 2.82 0.03 5.38
CA PRO A 72 1.83 1.01 4.96
C PRO A 72 1.33 0.86 3.51
N ARG A 73 2.00 0.06 2.67
CA ARG A 73 1.52 -0.32 1.33
C ARG A 73 0.43 -1.37 1.35
N ASN A 74 0.37 -2.19 2.40
CA ASN A 74 -0.74 -3.08 2.69
C ASN A 74 -1.92 -2.33 3.33
N GLY A 75 -1.79 -1.03 3.61
CA GLY A 75 -2.82 -0.23 4.28
C GLY A 75 -3.41 0.89 3.41
N PHE A 76 -4.70 1.14 3.55
CA PHE A 76 -5.36 2.31 2.96
C PHE A 76 -6.53 2.76 3.84
N LEU A 77 -7.00 3.98 3.60
CA LEU A 77 -8.14 4.55 4.32
C LEU A 77 -9.43 4.18 3.62
N LEU A 78 -10.38 3.66 4.38
CA LEU A 78 -11.69 3.30 3.88
C LEU A 78 -12.77 3.86 4.81
N ASN A 79 -13.84 4.39 4.23
CA ASN A 79 -15.00 4.81 4.99
C ASN A 79 -15.53 3.63 5.84
N LEU A 80 -15.97 3.92 7.07
CA LEU A 80 -16.42 2.91 8.03
C LEU A 80 -17.46 1.93 7.48
N LEU A 81 -18.41 2.40 6.66
CA LEU A 81 -19.43 1.55 6.06
C LEU A 81 -18.83 0.58 5.04
N LEU A 82 -17.90 1.06 4.21
CA LEU A 82 -17.22 0.24 3.22
C LEU A 82 -16.24 -0.74 3.87
N HIS A 83 -15.59 -0.36 4.97
CA HIS A 83 -14.73 -1.26 5.73
C HIS A 83 -15.49 -2.49 6.20
N ARG A 84 -16.69 -2.31 6.77
CA ARG A 84 -17.56 -3.43 7.18
C ARG A 84 -17.95 -4.30 5.99
N ARG A 85 -18.43 -3.70 4.89
CA ARG A 85 -18.84 -4.45 3.70
C ARG A 85 -17.69 -5.24 3.07
N LEU A 86 -16.47 -4.71 3.08
CA LEU A 86 -15.29 -5.41 2.61
C LEU A 86 -14.94 -6.60 3.53
N GLY A 87 -14.99 -6.40 4.85
CA GLY A 87 -14.76 -7.46 5.85
C GLY A 87 -15.80 -8.58 5.79
N ASP A 88 -17.07 -8.25 5.51
CA ASP A 88 -18.18 -9.21 5.35
C ASP A 88 -18.18 -9.91 3.97
N GLY A 89 -17.24 -9.58 3.09
CA GLY A 89 -17.17 -10.13 1.73
C GLY A 89 -18.27 -9.63 0.77
N VAL A 90 -19.02 -8.59 1.15
CA VAL A 90 -20.07 -7.97 0.32
C VAL A 90 -19.48 -7.05 -0.75
N SER A 91 -18.23 -6.63 -0.59
CA SER A 91 -17.51 -5.76 -1.53
C SER A 91 -16.10 -6.28 -1.75
N ALA A 92 -15.52 -5.99 -2.92
CA ALA A 92 -14.17 -6.40 -3.28
C ALA A 92 -13.52 -5.38 -4.22
N PHE A 93 -12.19 -5.40 -4.30
CA PHE A 93 -11.45 -4.61 -5.28
C PHE A 93 -11.44 -5.31 -6.63
N LEU A 94 -11.88 -4.58 -7.66
CA LEU A 94 -11.83 -5.05 -9.03
C LEU A 94 -10.52 -4.60 -9.68
N LYS A 95 -9.73 -5.56 -10.18
CA LYS A 95 -8.54 -5.23 -10.97
C LYS A 95 -8.97 -4.52 -12.25
N THR A 96 -8.35 -3.39 -12.54
CA THR A 96 -8.56 -2.65 -13.79
C THR A 96 -7.30 -2.73 -14.67
N PRO A 97 -7.45 -2.67 -16.01
CA PRO A 97 -8.71 -2.73 -16.75
C PRO A 97 -9.38 -4.11 -16.65
N ASN A 98 -10.71 -4.14 -16.77
CA ASN A 98 -11.51 -5.37 -16.85
C ASN A 98 -12.38 -5.32 -18.11
N PHE A 99 -13.16 -6.37 -18.40
CA PHE A 99 -13.94 -6.46 -19.64
C PHE A 99 -14.92 -5.28 -19.86
N ALA A 100 -15.33 -4.58 -18.80
CA ALA A 100 -16.23 -3.43 -18.86
C ALA A 100 -15.51 -2.08 -18.89
N LEU A 101 -14.17 -2.06 -18.75
CA LEU A 101 -13.36 -0.84 -18.75
C LEU A 101 -12.22 -0.96 -19.76
N THR A 102 -12.28 -0.19 -20.84
CA THR A 102 -11.12 -0.01 -21.73
C THR A 102 -10.04 0.82 -21.04
N VAL A 103 -8.79 0.68 -21.47
CA VAL A 103 -7.63 1.40 -20.92
C VAL A 103 -7.85 2.91 -20.93
N ASP A 104 -8.56 3.43 -21.94
CA ASP A 104 -8.88 4.85 -22.09
C ASP A 104 -9.78 5.40 -20.97
N ASN A 105 -10.50 4.53 -20.25
CA ASN A 105 -11.34 4.93 -19.11
C ASN A 105 -10.55 5.06 -17.80
N ILE A 106 -9.26 4.73 -17.79
CA ILE A 106 -8.40 4.81 -16.61
C ILE A 106 -7.43 5.97 -16.82
N PRO A 107 -7.48 7.03 -16.00
CA PRO A 107 -6.55 8.15 -16.12
C PRO A 107 -5.10 7.66 -16.04
N SER A 108 -4.33 7.88 -17.11
CA SER A 108 -2.90 7.57 -17.13
C SER A 108 -2.19 8.42 -16.08
N THR A 109 -1.60 7.78 -15.06
CA THR A 109 -0.68 8.48 -14.16
C THR A 109 0.56 8.87 -14.96
N PRO A 110 0.98 10.16 -14.97
CA PRO A 110 2.17 10.57 -15.69
C PRO A 110 3.38 9.80 -15.14
N ALA A 111 4.23 9.31 -16.04
CA ALA A 111 5.42 8.56 -15.67
C ALA A 111 6.26 9.38 -14.68
N LYS A 112 6.70 8.74 -13.59
CA LYS A 112 7.69 9.34 -12.69
C LYS A 112 8.93 9.62 -13.52
N THR A 113 9.19 10.89 -13.82
CA THR A 113 10.46 11.33 -14.38
C THR A 113 11.53 10.95 -13.38
N SER A 114 12.25 9.86 -13.68
CA SER A 114 13.46 9.49 -12.96
C SER A 114 14.44 10.64 -13.17
N GLN A 115 14.57 11.54 -12.18
CA GLN A 115 15.71 12.44 -12.11
C GLN A 115 16.94 11.60 -11.81
N ARG A 116 17.46 10.95 -12.86
CA ARG A 116 18.83 10.46 -12.89
C ARG A 116 19.68 11.70 -13.12
N GLY A 117 20.26 12.20 -12.03
CA GLY A 117 21.24 13.27 -12.09
C GLY A 117 22.45 12.83 -12.90
N ASP A 118 22.54 13.27 -14.14
CA ASP A 118 23.77 13.22 -14.92
C ASP A 118 24.67 14.39 -14.48
N SER A 119 25.27 14.27 -13.30
CA SER A 119 26.49 15.02 -12.98
C SER A 119 27.67 14.25 -13.56
N ASN A 120 28.17 14.68 -14.72
CA ASN A 120 29.60 14.75 -15.08
C ASN A 120 29.80 14.85 -16.60
N LYS A 121 30.14 16.05 -17.10
CA LYS A 121 31.17 16.21 -18.14
C LYS A 121 31.96 17.50 -17.89
N SER A 122 33.18 17.29 -17.40
CA SER A 122 34.29 18.24 -17.32
C SER A 122 34.54 18.87 -18.69
N LEU A 123 34.51 20.20 -18.82
CA LEU A 123 34.94 20.87 -20.04
C LEU A 123 36.47 20.99 -20.08
N HIS A 124 36.98 20.46 -21.18
CA HIS A 124 38.34 20.41 -21.66
C HIS A 124 38.87 21.83 -21.99
N THR A 125 40.12 22.08 -21.60
CA THR A 125 40.95 23.25 -21.89
C THR A 125 41.14 23.53 -23.39
N PRO A 126 41.23 24.81 -23.84
CA PRO A 126 41.57 25.15 -25.22
C PRO A 126 43.10 25.24 -25.44
N PRO A 127 43.60 24.98 -26.67
CA PRO A 127 45.04 25.05 -26.96
C PRO A 127 45.50 26.46 -27.39
N LEU A 128 46.79 26.67 -27.17
CA LEU A 128 47.60 27.85 -27.48
C LEU A 128 47.67 28.17 -28.98
N ARG A 129 47.63 29.45 -29.30
CA ARG A 129 48.31 30.06 -30.44
C ARG A 129 48.89 31.40 -30.04
#